data_AF-A0A3C1T2P5-F1
#
_entry.id   AF-A0A3C1T2P5-F1
#
_cell.length_a   1.000
_cell.length_b   1.000
_cell.length_c   1.000
_cell.angle_alpha   90.00
_cell.angle_beta   90.00
_cell.angle_gamma   90.00
#
_symmetry.space_group_name_H-M   'P 1'
#
loop_
_entity.id
_entity.type
_entity.pdbx_description
1 polymer ?
#
loop_
_entity_poly.entity_id
_entity_poly.type
_entity_poly.pdbx_seq_one_letter_code
_entity_poly.pdbx_strand_id
1 'polypeptide(L)'
;MDNQKKNRVTIRAVAKQLPPHSRSTEEIIPFIETWLAGQDERFIRKVLKIFGNAGVSRRYSIMGPEEVFTRTSFEEKNDIYIRECTRLAEASLLKALDKAGWQADDIDYLI
;
A
#
# COMPACT_ATOMS: atom_id res chain seq x y z
N MET A 1 15.13 31.25 28.75
CA MET A 1 14.82 29.80 28.75
C MET A 1 13.65 29.40 27.84
N ASP A 2 13.10 30.30 27.00
CA ASP A 2 11.80 30.03 26.34
C ASP A 2 11.84 29.90 24.80
N ASN A 3 13.00 30.11 24.16
CA ASN A 3 13.09 30.10 22.70
C ASN A 3 13.17 28.69 22.08
N GLN A 4 13.47 27.67 22.88
CA GLN A 4 13.54 26.27 22.44
C GLN A 4 12.16 25.64 22.20
N LYS A 5 11.10 26.15 22.85
CA LYS A 5 9.72 25.68 22.61
C LYS A 5 9.15 26.19 21.28
N LYS A 6 9.68 27.29 20.73
CA LYS A 6 9.11 27.98 19.57
C LYS A 6 9.47 27.34 18.22
N ASN A 7 10.55 26.55 18.14
CA ASN A 7 11.06 25.95 16.90
C ASN A 7 10.98 24.40 16.87
N ARG A 8 10.12 23.78 17.66
CA ARG A 8 10.02 22.32 17.69
C ARG A 8 9.14 21.81 16.54
N VAL A 9 9.72 20.99 15.66
CA VAL A 9 8.96 20.27 14.62
C VAL A 9 7.99 19.30 15.29
N THR A 10 6.73 19.33 14.86
CA THR A 10 5.68 18.46 15.37
C THR A 10 4.85 17.89 14.22
N ILE A 11 4.26 16.72 14.44
CA ILE A 11 3.31 16.13 13.49
C ILE A 11 1.96 16.81 13.71
N ARG A 12 1.51 17.59 12.73
CA ARG A 12 0.22 18.31 12.81
C ARG A 12 -0.97 17.38 12.67
N ALA A 13 -0.96 16.52 11.65
CA ALA A 13 -2.03 15.58 11.37
C ALA A 13 -1.46 14.31 10.73
N VAL A 14 -2.19 13.21 10.90
CA VAL A 14 -1.93 11.93 10.24
C VAL A 14 -3.24 11.43 9.68
N ALA A 15 -3.20 11.02 8.41
CA ALA A 15 -4.26 10.35 7.70
C ALA A 15 -3.69 9.19 6.89
N LYS A 16 -4.57 8.28 6.46
CA LYS A 16 -4.23 7.17 5.58
C LYS A 16 -5.33 6.97 4.54
N GLN A 17 -4.95 6.43 3.39
CA GLN A 17 -5.86 5.91 2.39
C GLN A 17 -5.46 4.46 2.07
N LEU A 18 -6.45 3.58 1.99
CA LEU A 18 -6.24 2.20 1.56
C LEU A 18 -6.75 2.03 0.12
N PRO A 19 -6.11 1.18 -0.69
CA PRO A 19 -6.61 0.84 -2.01
C PRO A 19 -7.88 -0.04 -1.88
N PRO A 20 -8.68 -0.14 -2.97
CA PRO A 20 -10.03 -0.67 -2.89
C PRO A 20 -10.09 -2.19 -2.71
N HIS A 21 -9.11 -2.93 -3.23
CA HIS A 21 -9.11 -4.39 -3.11
C HIS A 21 -8.49 -4.81 -1.79
N SER A 22 -9.09 -5.82 -1.14
CA SER A 22 -8.51 -6.44 0.04
C SER A 22 -8.83 -7.93 0.11
N ARG A 23 -7.91 -8.68 0.70
CA ARG A 23 -8.05 -10.11 0.95
C ARG A 23 -7.38 -10.50 2.26
N SER A 24 -7.97 -11.46 2.98
CA SER A 24 -7.32 -12.09 4.12
C SER A 24 -6.19 -13.02 3.65
N THR A 25 -5.33 -13.46 4.56
CA THR A 25 -4.29 -14.44 4.22
C THR A 25 -4.91 -15.76 3.76
N GLU A 26 -5.99 -16.21 4.40
CA GLU A 26 -6.71 -17.42 4.02
C GLU A 26 -7.28 -17.32 2.61
N GLU A 27 -7.83 -16.16 2.25
CA GLU A 27 -8.35 -15.90 0.89
C GLU A 27 -7.24 -15.83 -0.17
N ILE A 28 -6.01 -15.47 0.20
CA ILE A 28 -4.88 -15.32 -0.74
C ILE A 28 -4.21 -16.67 -1.05
N ILE A 29 -4.16 -17.59 -0.09
CA ILE A 29 -3.42 -18.87 -0.23
C ILE A 29 -3.79 -19.63 -1.52
N PRO A 30 -5.07 -19.80 -1.90
CA PRO A 30 -5.43 -20.51 -3.14
C PRO A 30 -4.87 -19.85 -4.42
N PHE A 31 -4.78 -18.51 -4.44
CA PHE A 31 -4.20 -17.79 -5.58
C PHE A 31 -2.69 -18.00 -5.66
N ILE A 32 -2.00 -18.06 -4.52
CA ILE A 32 -0.56 -18.34 -4.46
C ILE A 32 -0.27 -19.77 -4.93
N GLU A 33 -1.08 -20.74 -4.53
CA GLU A 33 -0.96 -22.14 -5.01
C GLU A 33 -1.11 -22.22 -6.52
N THR A 34 -2.11 -21.52 -7.07
CA THR A 34 -2.34 -21.44 -8.53
C THR A 34 -1.16 -20.77 -9.24
N TRP A 35 -0.65 -19.66 -8.71
CA TRP A 35 0.47 -18.92 -9.29
C TRP A 35 1.78 -19.72 -9.30
N LEU A 36 1.98 -20.59 -8.31
CA LEU A 36 3.17 -21.43 -8.19
C LEU A 36 3.03 -22.80 -8.87
N ALA A 37 1.93 -23.04 -9.60
CA ALA A 37 1.73 -24.30 -10.31
C ALA A 37 2.91 -24.60 -11.24
N GLY A 38 3.41 -25.84 -11.18
CA GLY A 38 4.57 -26.30 -11.97
C GLY A 38 5.94 -25.95 -11.37
N GLN A 39 6.00 -25.27 -10.23
CA GLN A 39 7.24 -25.07 -9.49
C GLN A 39 7.61 -26.29 -8.63
N ASP A 40 8.86 -26.35 -8.19
CA ASP A 40 9.33 -27.40 -7.28
C ASP A 40 8.51 -27.45 -5.97
N GLU A 41 8.16 -28.66 -5.53
CA GLU A 41 7.26 -28.86 -4.40
C GLU A 41 7.84 -28.29 -3.09
N ARG A 42 9.16 -28.37 -2.89
CA ARG A 42 9.81 -27.79 -1.71
C ARG A 42 9.75 -26.26 -1.77
N PHE A 43 9.88 -25.67 -2.95
CA PHE A 43 9.70 -24.23 -3.15
C PHE A 43 8.26 -23.79 -2.81
N ILE A 44 7.25 -24.47 -3.32
CA ILE A 44 5.84 -24.17 -3.02
C ILE A 44 5.58 -24.20 -1.51
N ARG A 45 5.98 -25.30 -0.84
CA ARG A 45 5.82 -25.43 0.63
C ARG A 45 6.54 -24.31 1.39
N LYS A 46 7.70 -23.86 0.92
CA LYS A 46 8.44 -22.75 1.55
C LYS A 46 7.66 -21.44 1.41
N VAL A 47 7.13 -21.13 0.23
CA VAL A 47 6.37 -19.89 0.00
C VAL A 47 5.10 -19.87 0.85
N LEU A 48 4.32 -20.96 0.86
CA LEU A 48 3.09 -21.04 1.66
C LEU A 48 3.37 -20.88 3.16
N LYS A 49 4.46 -21.49 3.68
CA LYS A 49 4.87 -21.29 5.08
C LYS A 49 5.22 -19.83 5.39
N ILE A 50 5.89 -19.12 4.48
CA ILE A 50 6.21 -17.71 4.66
C ILE A 50 4.92 -16.88 4.71
N PHE A 51 3.99 -17.10 3.76
CA PHE A 51 2.73 -16.36 3.72
C PHE A 51 1.87 -16.60 4.96
N GLY A 52 1.73 -17.86 5.40
CA GLY A 52 0.94 -18.23 6.56
C GLY A 52 1.51 -17.74 7.89
N ASN A 53 2.84 -17.65 8.02
CA ASN A 53 3.51 -17.24 9.26
C ASN A 53 3.99 -15.77 9.25
N ALA A 54 3.59 -14.96 8.27
CA ALA A 54 4.03 -13.57 8.14
C ALA A 54 3.45 -12.61 9.20
N GLY A 55 2.50 -13.05 10.03
CA GLY A 55 1.79 -12.17 10.97
C GLY A 55 0.88 -11.14 10.31
N VAL A 56 0.54 -11.34 9.02
CA VAL A 56 -0.35 -10.47 8.25
C VAL A 56 -1.71 -11.15 8.14
N SER A 57 -2.77 -10.53 8.64
CA SER A 57 -4.13 -11.06 8.54
C SER A 57 -4.82 -10.64 7.24
N ARG A 58 -4.56 -9.43 6.75
CA ARG A 58 -5.19 -8.86 5.56
C ARG A 58 -4.22 -7.98 4.77
N ARG A 59 -4.31 -8.07 3.44
CA ARG A 59 -3.56 -7.23 2.50
C ARG A 59 -4.52 -6.41 1.67
N TYR A 60 -4.04 -5.24 1.24
CA TYR A 60 -4.76 -4.32 0.38
C TYR A 60 -3.95 -4.10 -0.90
N SER A 61 -4.60 -4.03 -2.05
CA SER A 61 -3.94 -3.90 -3.35
C SER A 61 -4.67 -2.93 -4.28
N ILE A 62 -3.90 -2.28 -5.15
CA ILE A 62 -4.40 -1.39 -6.20
C ILE A 62 -5.00 -2.15 -7.40
N MET A 63 -4.69 -3.44 -7.51
CA MET A 63 -5.18 -4.36 -8.53
C MET A 63 -5.88 -5.54 -7.86
N GLY A 64 -6.84 -6.14 -8.56
CA GLY A 64 -7.47 -7.40 -8.13
C GLY A 64 -6.48 -8.57 -8.17
N PRO A 65 -6.68 -9.64 -7.38
CA PRO A 65 -5.77 -10.78 -7.36
C PRO A 65 -5.60 -11.42 -8.74
N GLU A 66 -6.68 -11.57 -9.52
CA GLU A 66 -6.61 -12.14 -10.87
C GLU A 66 -5.69 -11.32 -11.78
N GLU A 67 -5.82 -10.00 -11.79
CA GLU A 67 -4.97 -9.10 -12.58
C GLU A 67 -3.50 -9.15 -12.12
N VAL A 68 -3.24 -9.21 -10.81
CA VAL A 68 -1.87 -9.31 -10.25
C VAL A 68 -1.15 -10.55 -10.76
N PHE A 69 -1.88 -11.65 -10.95
CA PHE A 69 -1.31 -12.91 -11.43
C PHE A 69 -1.29 -13.05 -12.96
N THR A 70 -1.78 -12.04 -13.71
CA THR A 70 -1.59 -11.98 -15.16
C THR A 70 -0.17 -11.48 -15.53
N ARG A 71 0.35 -11.94 -16.68
CA ARG A 71 1.62 -11.45 -17.22
C ARG A 71 1.40 -10.10 -17.90
N THR A 72 1.65 -9.02 -17.17
CA THR A 72 1.81 -7.66 -17.71
C THR A 72 3.27 -7.30 -17.93
N SER A 73 3.52 -6.44 -18.92
CA SER A 73 4.82 -5.81 -19.18
C SER A 73 5.20 -4.85 -18.04
N PHE A 74 6.46 -4.44 -18.03
CA PHE A 74 6.93 -3.46 -17.05
C PHE A 74 6.25 -2.08 -17.24
N GLU A 75 6.04 -1.67 -18.49
CA GLU A 75 5.38 -0.42 -18.85
C GLU A 75 3.93 -0.39 -18.34
N GLU A 76 3.15 -1.44 -18.61
CA GLU A 76 1.76 -1.54 -18.13
C GLU A 76 1.69 -1.51 -16.59
N LYS A 77 2.64 -2.15 -15.90
CA LYS A 77 2.72 -2.09 -14.43
C LYS A 77 3.02 -0.68 -13.93
N ASN A 78 3.89 0.05 -14.62
CA ASN A 78 4.25 1.42 -14.27
C ASN A 78 3.07 2.37 -14.47
N ASP A 79 2.32 2.22 -15.55
CA ASP A 79 1.15 3.04 -15.83
C ASP A 79 0.05 2.86 -14.77
N ILE A 80 -0.18 1.60 -14.36
CA ILE A 80 -1.11 1.28 -13.26
C ILE A 80 -0.61 1.89 -11.95
N TYR A 81 0.69 1.76 -11.65
CA TYR A 81 1.28 2.33 -10.45
C TYR A 81 1.09 3.85 -10.38
N ILE A 82 1.44 4.58 -11.44
CA ILE A 82 1.31 6.04 -11.49
C ILE A 82 -0.15 6.45 -11.26
N ARG A 83 -1.09 5.82 -11.97
CA ARG A 83 -2.52 6.14 -11.87
C ARG A 83 -3.06 5.90 -10.46
N GLU A 84 -2.83 4.72 -9.90
CA GLU A 84 -3.43 4.31 -8.63
C GLU A 84 -2.74 4.97 -7.43
N CYS A 85 -1.41 5.09 -7.44
CA CYS A 85 -0.68 5.72 -6.34
C CYS A 85 -0.95 7.23 -6.24
N THR A 86 -1.04 7.95 -7.36
CA THR A 86 -1.40 9.38 -7.34
C THR A 86 -2.76 9.59 -6.69
N ARG A 87 -3.77 8.80 -7.09
CA ARG A 87 -5.12 8.90 -6.51
C ARG A 87 -5.13 8.61 -5.00
N LEU A 88 -4.38 7.61 -4.54
CA LEU A 88 -4.30 7.26 -3.11
C LEU A 88 -3.55 8.31 -2.31
N ALA A 89 -2.45 8.84 -2.85
CA ALA A 89 -1.65 9.87 -2.23
C ALA A 89 -2.45 11.17 -2.09
N GLU A 90 -3.14 11.60 -3.16
CA GLU A 90 -4.03 12.76 -3.14
C GLU A 90 -5.12 12.60 -2.08
N ALA A 91 -5.84 11.48 -2.07
CA ALA A 91 -6.89 11.23 -1.08
C ALA A 91 -6.34 11.19 0.37
N SER A 92 -5.13 10.68 0.58
CA SER A 92 -4.49 10.69 1.89
C SER A 92 -4.06 12.09 2.31
N LEU A 93 -3.52 12.89 1.38
CA LEU A 93 -3.10 14.27 1.61
C LEU A 93 -4.31 15.16 1.94
N LEU A 94 -5.37 15.11 1.14
CA LEU A 94 -6.60 15.87 1.38
C LEU A 94 -7.19 15.59 2.76
N LYS A 95 -7.20 14.33 3.21
CA LYS A 95 -7.64 13.96 4.57
C LYS A 95 -6.72 14.52 5.67
N ALA A 96 -5.42 14.58 5.42
CA ALA A 96 -4.46 15.12 6.39
C ALA A 96 -4.60 16.64 6.48
N LEU A 97 -4.77 17.34 5.34
CA LEU A 97 -5.01 18.78 5.26
C LEU A 97 -6.30 19.17 5.96
N ASP A 98 -7.41 18.47 5.68
CA ASP A 98 -8.70 18.68 6.34
C ASP A 98 -8.58 18.52 7.86
N LYS A 99 -7.95 17.44 8.33
CA LYS A 99 -7.70 17.21 9.76
C LYS A 99 -6.77 18.25 10.41
N ALA A 100 -5.85 18.82 9.65
CA ALA A 100 -4.95 19.88 10.12
C ALA A 100 -5.61 21.27 10.15
N GLY A 101 -6.70 21.43 9.39
CA GLY A 101 -7.31 22.71 9.08
C GLY A 101 -6.47 23.54 8.11
N TRP A 102 -5.78 22.90 7.17
CA TRP A 102 -4.87 23.53 6.21
C TRP A 102 -5.42 23.46 4.78
N GLN A 103 -5.02 24.42 3.97
CA GLN A 103 -5.17 24.42 2.52
C GLN A 103 -3.91 23.86 1.86
N ALA A 104 -4.00 23.49 0.57
CA ALA A 104 -2.86 22.92 -0.15
C ALA A 104 -1.70 23.92 -0.34
N ASP A 105 -2.01 25.21 -0.44
CA ASP A 105 -1.06 26.33 -0.55
C ASP A 105 -0.40 26.71 0.78
N ASP A 106 -0.86 26.16 1.92
CA ASP A 106 -0.14 26.25 3.20
C ASP A 106 1.09 25.33 3.27
N ILE A 107 1.31 24.47 2.27
CA ILE A 107 2.40 23.49 2.23
C ILE A 107 3.61 24.05 1.47
N ASP A 108 4.71 24.31 2.18
CA ASP A 108 5.97 24.74 1.58
C ASP A 108 6.75 23.58 0.91
N TYR A 109 6.60 22.36 1.44
CA TYR A 109 7.38 21.19 1.01
C TYR A 109 6.51 19.92 0.96
N LEU A 110 6.67 19.16 -0.12
CA LEU A 110 6.14 17.80 -0.29
C LEU A 110 7.34 16.84 -0.42
N ILE A 111 7.38 15.79 0.41
CA ILE A 111 8.47 14.79 0.49
C ILE A 111 7.92 13.42 0.10
#